data_AF-A0A975J3F8-F1
#
_entry.id   AF-A0A975J3F8-F1
#
_cell.length_a   1.000
_cell.length_b   1.000
_cell.length_c   1.000
_cell.angle_alpha   90.00
_cell.angle_beta   90.00
_cell.angle_gamma   90.00
#
_symmetry.space_group_name_H-M   'P 1'
#
loop_
_entity.id
_entity.type
_entity.pdbx_description
1 polymer ?
#
loop_
_entity_poly.entity_id
_entity_poly.type
_entity_poly.pdbx_seq_one_letter_code
_entity_poly.pdbx_strand_id
1 'polypeptide(L)'
;MFNGDSQGLTLADVRATSGGFVEAADYEGNFVSGRHPYPWTSGKYTFSLRRMDTQIVDGKPYTWVGAFVREHATSRDVFVNALRFPGEKLVHNGKNAAFLEFYSTERIYSPPDISTLPPLEIKLSNLRFNGMPADLTKVDAAFIRHDSKRPDGLGAPVSPNLIRVSASEDGREITCRLQNRIFPDSEEPNRTLWSLKK
;
A
#
# COMPACT_ATOMS: atom_id res chain seq x y z
N MET A 1 0.20 -20.12 2.88
CA MET A 1 -0.90 -20.36 3.83
C MET A 1 -0.29 -20.46 5.20
N PHE A 2 -0.61 -19.55 6.10
CA PHE A 2 -0.25 -19.68 7.52
C PHE A 2 -1.43 -20.37 8.21
N ASN A 3 -1.30 -21.68 8.44
CA ASN A 3 -2.18 -22.42 9.34
C ASN A 3 -1.46 -22.53 10.68
N GLY A 4 -1.93 -21.75 11.64
CA GLY A 4 -1.54 -21.84 13.04
C GLY A 4 -2.56 -21.01 13.80
N ASP A 5 -3.16 -21.60 14.84
CA ASP A 5 -4.16 -20.99 15.71
C ASP A 5 -3.78 -19.54 16.07
N SER A 6 -4.26 -18.58 15.29
CA SER A 6 -4.15 -17.18 15.66
C SER A 6 -5.32 -16.94 16.61
N GLN A 7 -5.02 -16.82 17.90
CA GLN A 7 -5.79 -15.86 18.70
C GLN A 7 -5.91 -14.58 17.85
N GLY A 8 -7.13 -14.05 17.72
CA GLY A 8 -7.43 -12.93 16.82
C GLY A 8 -6.42 -11.80 17.00
N LEU A 9 -6.06 -11.11 15.90
CA LEU A 9 -5.12 -9.99 16.01
C LEU A 9 -5.77 -8.92 16.88
N THR A 10 -5.01 -8.36 17.82
CA THR A 10 -5.54 -7.41 18.80
C THR A 10 -4.79 -6.09 18.74
N LEU A 11 -5.29 -5.07 19.44
CA LEU A 11 -4.57 -3.80 19.57
C LEU A 11 -3.19 -3.96 20.24
N ALA A 12 -2.93 -5.06 20.97
CA ALA A 12 -1.60 -5.36 21.53
C ALA A 12 -0.57 -5.75 20.44
N ASP A 13 -1.02 -6.03 19.21
CA ASP A 13 -0.17 -6.28 18.04
C ASP A 13 0.24 -4.97 17.32
N VAL A 14 -0.09 -3.82 17.89
CA VAL A 14 0.23 -2.49 17.36
C VAL A 14 0.95 -1.64 18.40
N ARG A 15 2.13 -1.11 18.05
CA ARG A 15 2.77 0.00 18.78
C ARG A 15 2.39 1.30 18.09
N ALA A 16 1.43 2.01 18.67
CA ALA A 16 0.96 3.29 18.17
C ALA A 16 2.00 4.40 18.38
N THR A 17 2.05 5.34 17.44
CA THR A 17 2.68 6.65 17.70
C THR A 17 1.74 7.53 18.52
N SER A 18 2.27 8.53 19.21
CA SER A 18 1.44 9.48 19.98
C SER A 18 0.53 10.27 19.03
N GLY A 19 -0.75 10.39 19.38
CA GLY A 19 -1.78 10.98 18.52
C GLY A 19 -2.15 10.14 17.28
N GLY A 20 -1.65 8.90 17.19
CA GLY A 20 -2.05 7.95 16.17
C GLY A 20 -3.37 7.24 16.50
N PHE A 21 -3.98 6.68 15.47
CA PHE A 21 -5.16 5.81 15.56
C PHE A 21 -4.75 4.35 15.33
N VAL A 22 -5.47 3.42 15.95
CA VAL A 22 -5.26 1.98 15.76
C VAL A 22 -6.59 1.27 15.56
N GLU A 23 -6.55 0.15 14.86
CA GLU A 23 -7.72 -0.66 14.56
C GLU A 23 -7.35 -2.14 14.60
N ALA A 24 -8.26 -2.95 15.14
CA ALA A 24 -8.25 -4.41 15.03
C ALA A 24 -9.64 -4.81 14.51
N ALA A 25 -9.68 -5.51 13.38
CA ALA A 25 -10.93 -5.84 12.72
C ALA A 25 -10.81 -7.11 11.86
N ASP A 26 -11.96 -7.67 11.47
CA ASP A 26 -12.06 -8.90 10.69
C ASP A 26 -12.89 -8.77 9.40
N TYR A 27 -13.48 -7.61 9.14
CA TYR A 27 -14.41 -7.37 8.03
C TYR A 27 -13.75 -7.38 6.63
N GLU A 28 -12.41 -7.26 6.57
CA GLU A 28 -11.59 -7.39 5.35
C GLU A 28 -10.54 -8.51 5.50
N GLY A 29 -10.85 -9.49 6.35
CA GLY A 29 -9.89 -10.45 6.89
C GLY A 29 -9.41 -10.02 8.27
N ASN A 30 -8.86 -10.95 9.07
CA ASN A 30 -8.31 -10.63 10.38
C ASN A 30 -7.08 -9.74 10.24
N PHE A 31 -7.17 -8.47 10.63
CA PHE A 31 -6.08 -7.50 10.53
C PHE A 31 -5.98 -6.58 11.74
N VAL A 32 -4.78 -6.02 11.93
CA VAL A 32 -4.53 -4.85 12.78
C VAL A 32 -3.86 -3.76 11.97
N SER A 33 -4.15 -2.51 12.29
CA SER A 33 -3.56 -1.35 11.64
C SER A 33 -3.26 -0.23 12.62
N GLY A 34 -2.36 0.66 12.21
CA GLY A 34 -2.15 1.94 12.86
C GLY A 34 -1.97 3.03 11.81
N ARG A 35 -2.48 4.22 12.13
CA ARG A 35 -2.52 5.38 11.24
C ARG A 35 -1.99 6.58 12.03
N HIS A 36 -1.19 7.41 11.39
CA HIS A 36 -0.74 8.67 11.99
C HIS A 36 -1.23 9.84 11.11
N PRO A 37 -2.05 10.75 11.65
CA PRO A 37 -2.43 11.95 10.92
C PRO A 37 -1.21 12.74 10.49
N TYR A 38 -1.15 13.08 9.21
CA TYR A 38 -0.04 13.84 8.64
C TYR A 38 -0.58 14.84 7.62
N PRO A 39 -0.19 16.14 7.70
CA PRO A 39 -0.65 17.16 6.77
C PRO A 39 0.14 17.09 5.47
N TRP A 40 -0.14 16.08 4.64
CA TRP A 40 0.54 15.87 3.37
C TRP A 40 0.43 17.08 2.45
N THR A 41 1.56 17.48 1.87
CA THR A 41 1.60 18.40 0.74
C THR A 41 2.18 17.70 -0.49
N SER A 42 2.00 18.30 -1.67
CA SER A 42 2.77 17.89 -2.84
C SER A 42 4.26 17.93 -2.50
N GLY A 43 4.99 16.87 -2.88
CA GLY A 43 6.39 16.72 -2.53
C GLY A 43 6.89 15.28 -2.65
N LYS A 44 8.13 15.08 -2.23
CA LYS A 44 8.79 13.78 -2.25
C LYS A 44 8.83 13.19 -0.84
N TYR A 45 8.40 11.93 -0.74
CA TYR A 45 8.42 11.17 0.49
C TYR A 45 9.09 9.81 0.28
N THR A 46 9.63 9.23 1.34
CA THR A 46 10.06 7.83 1.34
C THR A 46 9.34 7.09 2.45
N PHE A 47 8.44 6.19 2.06
CA PHE A 47 7.89 5.21 2.97
C PHE A 47 8.89 4.06 3.15
N SER A 48 9.10 3.62 4.39
CA SER A 48 9.99 2.51 4.70
C SER A 48 9.41 1.64 5.81
N LEU A 49 9.55 0.33 5.64
CA LEU A 49 9.32 -0.66 6.69
C LEU A 49 10.69 -1.06 7.25
N ARG A 50 10.85 -0.97 8.56
CA ARG A 50 12.12 -1.23 9.25
C ARG A 50 11.90 -2.27 10.34
N ARG A 51 12.75 -3.29 10.37
CA ARG A 51 12.84 -4.21 11.51
C ARG A 51 13.21 -3.43 12.77
N MET A 52 12.53 -3.72 13.87
CA MET A 52 12.80 -3.19 15.20
C MET A 52 13.22 -4.33 16.15
N ASP A 53 13.00 -4.16 17.44
CA ASP A 53 13.27 -5.15 18.48
C ASP A 53 12.39 -6.40 18.36
N THR A 54 12.89 -7.46 18.98
CA THR A 54 12.19 -8.74 19.12
C THR A 54 11.68 -8.91 20.54
N GLN A 55 10.58 -9.61 20.71
CA GLN A 55 10.03 -9.98 22.01
C GLN A 55 9.61 -11.45 22.04
N ILE A 56 9.62 -12.04 23.23
CA ILE A 56 9.06 -13.38 23.46
C ILE A 56 7.62 -13.23 23.98
N VAL A 57 6.69 -13.94 23.36
CA VAL A 57 5.29 -14.04 23.77
C VAL A 57 4.95 -15.52 23.80
N ASP A 58 4.54 -16.02 24.96
CA ASP A 58 4.23 -17.44 25.18
C ASP A 58 5.34 -18.39 24.68
N GLY A 59 6.59 -18.04 24.97
CA GLY A 59 7.77 -18.81 24.57
C GLY A 59 8.12 -18.74 23.07
N LYS A 60 7.37 -17.98 22.26
CA LYS A 60 7.61 -17.81 20.82
C LYS A 60 8.19 -16.44 20.52
N PRO A 61 9.18 -16.33 19.60
CA PRO A 61 9.73 -15.04 19.20
C PRO A 61 8.78 -14.31 18.26
N TYR A 62 8.71 -13.00 18.45
CA TYR A 62 8.04 -12.05 17.58
C TYR A 62 8.97 -10.88 17.28
N THR A 63 8.84 -10.30 16.09
CA THR A 63 9.61 -9.14 15.63
C THR A 63 8.68 -7.97 15.38
N TRP A 64 9.02 -6.80 15.90
CA TRP A 64 8.33 -5.57 15.54
C TRP A 64 8.84 -5.02 14.22
N VAL A 65 7.92 -4.56 13.36
CA VAL A 65 8.24 -3.88 12.11
C VAL A 65 7.58 -2.51 12.13
N GLY A 66 8.41 -1.47 12.15
CA GLY A 66 7.97 -0.08 12.16
C GLY A 66 7.79 0.47 10.75
N ALA A 67 6.72 1.25 10.56
CA ALA A 67 6.51 2.07 9.38
C ALA A 67 7.02 3.49 9.63
N PHE A 68 7.78 4.02 8.67
CA PHE A 68 8.39 5.34 8.73
C PHE A 68 8.19 6.08 7.41
N VAL A 69 8.00 7.39 7.51
CA VAL A 69 7.95 8.32 6.37
C VAL A 69 9.06 9.34 6.51
N ARG A 70 9.92 9.44 5.51
CA ARG A 70 10.85 10.57 5.34
C ARG A 70 10.18 11.62 4.46
N GLU A 71 10.02 12.83 4.97
CA GLU A 71 9.69 14.01 4.17
C GLU A 71 10.99 14.64 3.65
N HIS A 72 11.17 14.69 2.33
CA HIS A 72 12.45 15.17 1.77
C HIS A 72 12.60 16.69 1.86
N ALA A 73 11.50 17.45 1.82
CA ALA A 73 11.54 18.90 1.88
C ALA A 73 12.13 19.42 3.20
N THR A 74 11.86 18.74 4.31
CA THR A 74 12.33 19.11 5.66
C THR A 74 13.38 18.14 6.20
N SER A 75 13.68 17.06 5.48
CA SER A 75 14.48 15.92 5.94
C SER A 75 13.96 15.25 7.22
N ARG A 76 12.69 15.47 7.59
CA ARG A 76 12.08 14.90 8.79
C ARG A 76 11.78 13.42 8.58
N ASP A 77 12.18 12.60 9.55
CA ASP A 77 11.73 11.21 9.69
C ASP A 77 10.55 11.16 10.66
N VAL A 78 9.45 10.54 10.23
CA VAL A 78 8.20 10.39 10.98
C VAL A 78 7.96 8.91 11.23
N PHE A 79 7.85 8.52 12.50
CA PHE A 79 7.38 7.20 12.88
C PHE A 79 5.85 7.15 12.84
N VAL A 80 5.30 6.19 12.09
CA VAL A 80 3.84 6.04 11.91
C VAL A 80 3.29 5.12 13.00
N ASN A 81 3.77 3.87 13.04
CA ASN A 81 3.40 2.83 13.99
C ASN A 81 4.33 1.63 13.79
N ALA A 82 4.22 0.60 14.63
CA ALA A 82 4.82 -0.70 14.36
C ALA A 82 3.80 -1.83 14.54
N LEU A 83 3.94 -2.87 13.74
CA LEU A 83 3.13 -4.10 13.82
C LEU A 83 4.02 -5.27 14.24
N ARG A 84 3.42 -6.21 14.96
CA ARG A 84 4.10 -7.41 15.46
C ARG A 84 3.97 -8.56 14.46
N PHE A 85 5.09 -9.17 14.09
CA PHE A 85 5.13 -10.33 13.20
C PHE A 85 5.69 -11.56 13.93
N PRO A 86 5.16 -12.77 13.69
CA PRO A 86 5.70 -13.99 14.28
C PRO A 86 7.09 -14.30 13.72
N GLY A 87 7.96 -14.83 14.58
CA GLY A 87 9.32 -15.23 14.24
C GLY A 87 10.36 -14.14 14.44
N GLU A 88 11.60 -14.57 14.60
CA GLU A 88 12.76 -13.68 14.66
C GLU A 88 13.25 -13.30 13.25
N LYS A 89 13.09 -14.14 12.24
CA LYS A 89 13.59 -13.89 10.89
C LYS A 89 12.43 -13.56 9.95
N LEU A 90 12.47 -12.36 9.38
CA LEU A 90 11.48 -11.90 8.40
C LEU A 90 12.09 -11.96 7.00
N VAL A 91 11.37 -12.58 6.07
CA VAL A 91 11.81 -12.74 4.68
C VAL A 91 10.75 -12.15 3.77
N HIS A 92 11.19 -11.25 2.87
CA HIS A 92 10.30 -10.72 1.84
C HIS A 92 10.03 -11.80 0.78
N ASN A 93 8.77 -11.90 0.33
CA ASN A 93 8.32 -12.97 -0.57
C ASN A 93 8.62 -12.70 -2.07
N GLY A 94 9.36 -11.64 -2.39
CA GLY A 94 9.70 -11.25 -3.75
C GLY A 94 8.60 -10.51 -4.51
N LYS A 95 7.45 -10.22 -3.88
CA LYS A 95 6.35 -9.46 -4.49
C LYS A 95 6.07 -8.17 -3.72
N ASN A 96 5.94 -7.06 -4.43
CA ASN A 96 5.45 -5.80 -3.90
C ASN A 96 4.33 -5.28 -4.76
N ALA A 97 3.40 -4.58 -4.14
CA ALA A 97 2.39 -3.80 -4.83
C ALA A 97 2.28 -2.44 -4.15
N ALA A 98 1.96 -1.45 -4.95
CA ALA A 98 1.34 -0.22 -4.49
C ALA A 98 0.02 -0.13 -5.26
N PHE A 99 -1.01 0.36 -4.60
CA PHE A 99 -2.31 0.57 -5.22
C PHE A 99 -2.76 2.00 -4.95
N LEU A 100 -3.56 2.53 -5.87
CA LEU A 100 -4.22 3.81 -5.72
C LEU A 100 -5.72 3.54 -5.64
N GLU A 101 -6.32 3.99 -4.55
CA GLU A 101 -7.74 3.80 -4.30
C GLU A 101 -8.41 5.16 -4.15
N PHE A 102 -9.49 5.37 -4.88
CA PHE A 102 -10.39 6.50 -4.69
C PHE A 102 -11.52 6.03 -3.80
N TYR A 103 -11.53 6.49 -2.55
CA TYR A 103 -12.59 6.21 -1.59
C TYR A 103 -13.20 7.52 -1.10
N SER A 104 -14.43 7.44 -0.61
CA SER A 104 -15.10 8.53 0.10
C SER A 104 -15.75 7.98 1.35
N THR A 105 -15.60 8.71 2.44
CA THR A 105 -16.27 8.43 3.71
C THR A 105 -17.69 8.99 3.75
N GLU A 106 -18.01 9.97 2.90
CA GLU A 106 -19.38 10.41 2.70
C GLU A 106 -20.09 9.42 1.77
N ARG A 107 -21.35 9.09 2.10
CA ARG A 107 -22.28 8.55 1.10
C ARG A 107 -22.36 9.61 0.01
N ILE A 108 -21.59 9.41 -1.05
CA ILE A 108 -21.63 10.28 -2.19
C ILE A 108 -23.00 10.07 -2.85
N TYR A 109 -23.98 10.91 -2.49
CA TYR A 109 -25.31 10.88 -3.11
C TYR A 109 -25.27 11.26 -4.60
N SER A 110 -24.16 11.83 -5.05
CA SER A 110 -23.89 12.14 -6.46
C SER A 110 -22.39 12.03 -6.72
N PRO A 111 -21.91 11.03 -7.50
CA PRO A 111 -20.48 10.81 -7.74
C PRO A 111 -19.81 12.16 -8.08
N PRO A 112 -18.61 12.44 -7.53
CA PRO A 112 -17.95 13.71 -7.79
C PRO A 112 -17.81 13.89 -9.30
N ASP A 113 -18.07 15.09 -9.80
CA ASP A 113 -17.82 15.39 -11.19
C ASP A 113 -16.31 15.21 -11.44
N ILE A 114 -15.97 14.09 -12.07
CA ILE A 114 -14.61 13.65 -12.34
C ILE A 114 -13.84 14.74 -13.11
N SER A 115 -14.55 15.55 -13.91
CA SER A 115 -13.94 16.66 -14.66
C SER A 115 -13.36 17.74 -13.76
N THR A 116 -13.86 17.86 -12.53
CA THR A 116 -13.50 18.90 -11.55
C THR A 116 -12.42 18.49 -10.55
N LEU A 117 -12.00 17.22 -10.55
CA LEU A 117 -10.98 16.74 -9.63
C LEU A 117 -9.65 17.50 -9.83
N PRO A 118 -8.89 17.80 -8.76
CA PRO A 118 -7.58 18.43 -8.94
C PRO A 118 -6.64 17.49 -9.71
N PRO A 119 -5.74 18.01 -10.54
CA PRO A 119 -4.70 17.20 -11.17
C PRO A 119 -3.91 16.42 -10.12
N LEU A 120 -3.76 15.12 -10.35
CA LEU A 120 -3.01 14.23 -9.46
C LEU A 120 -2.04 13.40 -10.29
N GLU A 121 -0.76 13.47 -9.91
CA GLU A 121 0.29 12.60 -10.42
C GLU A 121 1.06 12.02 -9.24
N ILE A 122 1.20 10.70 -9.22
CA ILE A 122 1.98 9.97 -8.22
C ILE A 122 3.08 9.24 -8.94
N LYS A 123 4.31 9.39 -8.43
CA LYS A 123 5.49 8.67 -8.91
C LYS A 123 6.00 7.74 -7.82
N LEU A 124 6.11 6.46 -8.15
CA LEU A 124 6.65 5.42 -7.29
C LEU A 124 8.01 5.02 -7.86
N SER A 125 9.07 5.28 -7.11
CA SER A 125 10.42 4.97 -7.58
C SER A 125 11.35 4.58 -6.44
N ASN A 126 12.58 4.19 -6.77
CA ASN A 126 13.65 3.90 -5.81
C ASN A 126 13.24 2.79 -4.80
N LEU A 127 12.57 1.74 -5.28
CA LEU A 127 12.28 0.56 -4.48
C LEU A 127 13.59 -0.08 -4.02
N ARG A 128 13.71 -0.30 -2.70
CA ARG A 128 14.91 -0.85 -2.07
C ARG A 128 14.55 -1.93 -1.07
N PHE A 129 15.46 -2.89 -0.95
CA PHE A 129 15.47 -3.89 0.11
C PHE A 129 16.80 -3.79 0.85
N ASN A 130 16.74 -3.64 2.17
CA ASN A 130 17.94 -3.55 3.02
C ASN A 130 18.96 -2.51 2.52
N GLY A 131 18.48 -1.36 2.03
CA GLY A 131 19.31 -0.28 1.49
C GLY A 131 19.73 -0.44 0.03
N MET A 132 19.62 -1.64 -0.55
CA MET A 132 20.00 -1.93 -1.93
C MET A 132 18.83 -1.74 -2.89
N PRO A 133 19.05 -1.22 -4.12
CA PRO A 133 18.02 -1.23 -5.15
C PRO A 133 17.43 -2.63 -5.35
N ALA A 134 16.11 -2.71 -5.51
CA ALA A 134 15.46 -3.99 -5.78
C ALA A 134 15.85 -4.54 -7.16
N ASP A 135 16.11 -5.85 -7.22
CA ASP A 135 16.29 -6.57 -8.48
C ASP A 135 14.92 -6.83 -9.11
N LEU A 136 14.49 -5.90 -9.97
CA LEU A 136 13.22 -5.98 -10.65
C LEU A 136 13.28 -7.02 -11.77
N THR A 137 12.30 -7.92 -11.80
CA THR A 137 12.11 -8.86 -12.92
C THR A 137 10.93 -8.46 -13.80
N LYS A 138 9.93 -7.79 -13.21
CA LYS A 138 8.69 -7.39 -13.89
C LYS A 138 7.96 -6.27 -13.15
N VAL A 139 7.29 -5.40 -13.90
CA VAL A 139 6.34 -4.40 -13.43
C VAL A 139 5.03 -4.57 -14.19
N ASP A 140 3.95 -4.83 -13.47
CA ASP A 140 2.61 -4.98 -14.02
C ASP A 140 1.70 -3.83 -13.56
N ALA A 141 0.83 -3.36 -14.45
CA ALA A 141 -0.36 -2.60 -14.10
C ALA A 141 -1.57 -3.52 -14.08
N ALA A 142 -2.30 -3.52 -12.96
CA ALA A 142 -3.50 -4.33 -12.77
C ALA A 142 -4.64 -3.46 -12.24
N PHE A 143 -5.84 -3.70 -12.78
CA PHE A 143 -7.09 -3.01 -12.49
C PHE A 143 -8.18 -4.06 -12.25
N ILE A 144 -9.15 -3.76 -11.40
CA ILE A 144 -10.31 -4.63 -11.16
C ILE A 144 -11.29 -4.41 -12.31
N ARG A 145 -11.34 -5.34 -13.28
CA ARG A 145 -12.11 -5.22 -14.53
C ARG A 145 -13.42 -5.99 -14.57
N HIS A 146 -13.65 -6.83 -13.57
CA HIS A 146 -14.79 -7.73 -13.54
C HIS A 146 -15.39 -7.74 -12.15
N ASP A 147 -16.70 -7.93 -12.09
CA ASP A 147 -17.40 -8.18 -10.85
C ASP A 147 -16.78 -9.39 -10.16
N SER A 148 -16.32 -9.16 -8.95
CA SER A 148 -15.84 -10.24 -8.07
C SER A 148 -16.53 -10.10 -6.72
N LYS A 149 -16.64 -11.21 -5.99
CA LYS A 149 -17.17 -11.17 -4.62
C LYS A 149 -16.01 -11.00 -3.65
N ARG A 150 -16.11 -10.01 -2.78
CA ARG A 150 -15.26 -9.87 -1.59
C ARG A 150 -15.52 -11.04 -0.63
N PRO A 151 -14.59 -11.33 0.29
CA PRO A 151 -14.76 -12.39 1.30
C PRO A 151 -16.03 -12.23 2.17
N ASP A 152 -16.50 -10.99 2.34
CA ASP A 152 -17.74 -10.65 3.06
C ASP A 152 -19.02 -10.83 2.21
N GLY A 153 -18.89 -11.33 0.98
CA GLY A 153 -20.00 -11.58 0.05
C GLY A 153 -20.46 -10.35 -0.74
N LEU A 154 -19.93 -9.15 -0.46
CA LEU A 154 -20.25 -7.93 -1.20
C LEU A 154 -19.50 -7.88 -2.53
N GLY A 155 -20.06 -7.19 -3.53
CA GLY A 155 -19.39 -6.99 -4.82
C GLY A 155 -18.15 -6.12 -4.65
N ALA A 156 -17.01 -6.56 -5.17
CA ALA A 156 -15.84 -5.72 -5.31
C ALA A 156 -16.11 -4.70 -6.42
N PRO A 157 -15.87 -3.40 -6.19
CA PRO A 157 -16.13 -2.38 -7.20
C PRO A 157 -15.20 -2.57 -8.39
N VAL A 158 -15.75 -2.50 -9.60
CA VAL A 158 -14.97 -2.38 -10.84
C VAL A 158 -14.23 -1.04 -10.81
N SER A 159 -12.93 -1.07 -11.10
CA SER A 159 -12.10 0.13 -11.14
C SER A 159 -12.50 0.99 -12.35
N PRO A 160 -12.98 2.24 -12.16
CA PRO A 160 -13.17 3.13 -13.29
C PRO A 160 -11.81 3.50 -13.88
N ASN A 161 -11.74 3.58 -15.19
CA ASN A 161 -10.56 4.03 -15.90
C ASN A 161 -10.35 5.52 -15.77
N LEU A 162 -9.63 5.88 -14.72
CA LEU A 162 -9.30 7.26 -14.39
C LEU A 162 -7.80 7.48 -14.26
N ILE A 163 -6.98 6.43 -14.25
CA ILE A 163 -5.54 6.55 -14.04
C ILE A 163 -4.79 5.99 -15.24
N ARG A 164 -3.93 6.81 -15.84
CA ARG A 164 -2.90 6.34 -16.76
C ARG A 164 -1.70 5.86 -15.97
N VAL A 165 -1.23 4.64 -16.25
CA VAL A 165 -0.04 4.08 -15.60
C VAL A 165 1.04 3.86 -16.65
N SER A 166 2.25 4.31 -16.35
CA SER A 166 3.43 4.09 -17.19
C SER A 166 4.63 3.74 -16.31
N ALA A 167 5.64 3.12 -16.91
CA ALA A 167 6.91 2.87 -16.26
C ALA A 167 8.06 3.49 -17.09
N SER A 168 9.17 3.83 -16.43
CA SER A 168 10.42 4.19 -17.08
C SER A 168 10.99 3.00 -17.89
N GLU A 169 11.95 3.29 -18.78
CA GLU A 169 12.58 2.27 -19.64
C GLU A 169 13.26 1.13 -18.84
N ASP A 170 13.70 1.41 -17.63
CA ASP A 170 14.32 0.47 -16.69
C ASP A 170 13.33 -0.10 -15.65
N GLY A 171 12.05 0.27 -15.72
CA GLY A 171 11.00 -0.14 -14.80
C GLY A 171 11.12 0.43 -13.39
N ARG A 172 12.06 1.34 -13.11
CA ARG A 172 12.37 1.83 -11.76
C ARG A 172 11.55 3.02 -11.30
N GLU A 173 10.86 3.70 -12.19
CA GLU A 173 9.86 4.73 -11.88
C GLU A 173 8.52 4.35 -12.52
N ILE A 174 7.47 4.30 -11.71
CA ILE A 174 6.08 4.08 -12.13
C ILE A 174 5.34 5.40 -11.94
N THR A 175 4.73 5.92 -13.01
CA THR A 175 3.93 7.14 -12.97
C THR A 175 2.46 6.78 -13.10
N CYS A 176 1.67 7.17 -12.11
CA CYS A 176 0.21 7.09 -12.08
C CYS A 176 -0.37 8.50 -12.22
N ARG A 177 -1.10 8.77 -13.30
CA ARG A 177 -1.67 10.11 -13.57
C ARG A 177 -3.19 10.04 -13.68
N LEU A 178 -3.87 10.78 -12.81
CA LEU A 178 -5.30 10.99 -12.87
C LEU A 178 -5.69 11.68 -14.17
N GLN A 179 -6.72 11.14 -14.81
CA GLN A 179 -7.43 11.71 -15.92
C GLN A 179 -8.77 12.19 -15.39
N ASN A 180 -9.07 13.46 -15.64
CA ASN A 180 -10.36 14.10 -15.33
C ASN A 180 -11.49 13.63 -16.26
N ARG A 181 -11.42 12.40 -16.75
CA ARG A 181 -12.40 11.76 -17.62
C ARG A 181 -12.24 10.25 -17.55
N ILE A 182 -13.36 9.54 -17.66
CA ILE A 182 -13.35 8.09 -17.86
C ILE A 182 -12.90 7.80 -19.30
N PHE A 183 -12.06 6.78 -19.47
CA PHE A 183 -11.66 6.25 -20.78
C PHE A 183 -11.96 4.74 -20.88
N PRO A 184 -12.11 4.16 -22.08
CA PRO A 184 -12.42 2.74 -22.24
C PRO A 184 -11.27 1.83 -21.79
N ASP A 185 -11.59 0.59 -21.37
CA ASP A 185 -10.61 -0.42 -20.93
C ASP A 185 -9.56 -0.74 -21.99
N SER A 186 -9.93 -0.64 -23.27
CA SER A 186 -9.01 -0.83 -24.40
C SER A 186 -7.84 0.14 -24.39
N GLU A 187 -7.99 1.31 -23.77
CA GLU A 187 -6.92 2.30 -23.68
C GLU A 187 -5.95 2.03 -22.53
N GLU A 188 -6.34 1.28 -21.49
CA GLU A 188 -5.50 1.01 -20.31
C GLU A 188 -5.75 -0.40 -19.73
N PRO A 189 -5.48 -1.46 -20.50
CA PRO A 189 -5.71 -2.82 -20.03
C PRO A 189 -4.70 -3.22 -18.95
N ASN A 190 -5.01 -4.30 -18.23
CA ASN A 190 -4.03 -5.02 -17.42
C ASN A 190 -2.87 -5.43 -18.33
N ARG A 191 -1.65 -5.05 -17.99
CA ARG A 191 -0.48 -5.29 -18.84
C ARG A 191 0.82 -5.24 -18.08
N THR A 192 1.83 -5.90 -18.64
CA THR A 192 3.21 -5.71 -18.26
C THR A 192 3.69 -4.35 -18.78
N LEU A 193 4.09 -3.45 -17.88
CA LEU A 193 4.69 -2.16 -18.25
C LEU A 193 6.18 -2.32 -18.58
N TRP A 194 6.85 -3.23 -17.87
CA TRP A 194 8.26 -3.50 -18.03
C TRP A 194 8.60 -4.92 -17.59
N SER A 195 9.57 -5.55 -18.25
CA SER A 195 10.14 -6.81 -17.82
C SER A 195 11.62 -6.89 -18.17
N LEU A 196 12.38 -7.63 -17.36
CA LEU A 196 13.76 -7.94 -17.67
C LEU A 196 13.81 -8.76 -18.97
N LYS A 197 14.53 -8.26 -19.97
CA LYS A 197 14.79 -9.01 -21.21
C LYS A 197 15.66 -10.22 -20.85
N LYS A 198 15.23 -11.41 -21.28
CA LYS A 198 16.02 -12.65 -21.16
C LYS A 198 17.20 -12.64 -22.11
#